data_AF-A0A3D0JLI2-F1
#
_entry.id   AF-A0A3D0JLI2-F1
#
_cell.length_a   1.000
_cell.length_b   1.000
_cell.length_c   1.000
_cell.angle_alpha   90.00
_cell.angle_beta   90.00
_cell.angle_gamma   90.00
#
_symmetry.space_group_name_H-M   'P 1'
#
loop_
_entity.id
_entity.type
_entity.pdbx_description
1 polymer ?
#
loop_
_entity_poly.entity_id
_entity_poly.type
_entity_poly.pdbx_seq_one_letter_code
_entity_poly.pdbx_strand_id
1 'polypeptide(L)'
;MSDVYLFRDQLQSLIQRALESSNVSQENALSVAAALTQAQIDGQVGHGISRVASYCAQARSGKVHGHATPHIAAETASALRIDAQHGFAFPAIDLAIKELPNKAKSMGIAAATIFRSHHFGVA
;
A
#
# COMPACT_ATOMS: atom_id res chain seq x y z
N MET A 1 13.35 1.72 -28.72
CA MET A 1 13.65 2.30 -27.39
C MET A 1 14.68 1.40 -26.74
N SER A 2 15.70 1.96 -26.10
CA SER A 2 16.66 1.18 -25.29
C SER A 2 16.04 0.88 -23.93
N ASP A 3 16.29 -0.32 -23.41
CA ASP A 3 15.86 -0.70 -22.06
C ASP A 3 16.59 0.13 -21.00
N VAL A 4 15.90 0.40 -19.89
CA VAL A 4 16.46 1.10 -18.72
C VAL A 4 16.46 0.13 -17.54
N TYR A 5 17.63 -0.04 -16.92
CA TYR A 5 17.81 -0.89 -15.75
C TYR A 5 18.02 -0.02 -14.51
N LEU A 6 17.27 -0.33 -13.44
CA LEU A 6 17.34 0.35 -12.15
C LEU A 6 17.54 -0.69 -11.05
N PHE A 7 18.38 -0.37 -10.06
CA PHE A 7 18.40 -1.12 -8.81
C PHE A 7 17.10 -0.91 -8.03
N ARG A 8 16.74 -1.88 -7.18
CA ARG A 8 15.52 -1.85 -6.35
C ARG A 8 15.33 -0.51 -5.64
N ASP A 9 16.37 -0.02 -4.96
CA ASP A 9 16.28 1.21 -4.17
C ASP A 9 16.12 2.46 -5.05
N GLN A 10 16.72 2.46 -6.24
CA GLN A 10 16.53 3.54 -7.23
C GLN A 10 15.10 3.56 -7.74
N LEU A 11 14.53 2.39 -8.02
CA LEU A 11 13.15 2.26 -8.46
C LEU A 11 12.17 2.70 -7.37
N GLN A 12 12.33 2.18 -6.15
CA GLN A 12 11.48 2.54 -5.01
C GLN A 12 11.55 4.05 -4.72
N SER A 13 12.75 4.63 -4.70
CA SER A 13 12.94 6.08 -4.50
C SER A 13 12.28 6.91 -5.60
N LEU A 14 12.31 6.44 -6.86
CA LEU A 14 11.66 7.12 -7.97
C LEU A 14 10.13 7.11 -7.81
N ILE A 15 9.56 5.96 -7.46
CA ILE A 15 8.11 5.82 -7.24
C ILE A 15 7.66 6.68 -6.05
N GLN A 16 8.39 6.62 -4.93
CA GLN A 16 8.09 7.39 -3.72
C GLN A 16 8.03 8.89 -4.03
N ARG A 17 9.07 9.46 -4.67
CA ARG A 17 9.09 10.89 -5.03
C ARG A 17 7.95 11.28 -5.97
N ALA A 18 7.57 10.40 -6.89
CA ALA A 18 6.43 10.64 -7.78
C ALA A 18 5.10 10.72 -7.01
N LEU A 19 4.93 9.90 -5.98
CA LEU A 19 3.73 9.92 -5.13
C LEU A 19 3.73 11.13 -4.19
N GLU A 20 4.86 11.44 -3.54
CA GLU A 20 4.99 12.62 -2.66
C GLU A 20 4.69 13.92 -3.41
N SER A 21 5.22 14.08 -4.63
CA SER A 21 4.90 15.21 -5.52
C SER A 21 3.44 15.22 -6.02
N SER A 22 2.66 14.20 -5.67
CA SER A 22 1.25 14.02 -6.05
C SER A 22 0.29 14.04 -4.85
N ASN A 23 0.65 14.77 -3.79
CA ASN A 23 -0.16 14.94 -2.57
C ASN A 23 -0.36 13.64 -1.77
N VAL A 24 0.72 12.88 -1.59
CA VAL A 24 0.77 11.68 -0.74
C VAL A 24 1.77 11.91 0.39
N SER A 25 1.44 11.51 1.62
CA SER A 25 2.39 11.61 2.73
C SER A 25 3.62 10.73 2.47
N GLN A 26 4.76 11.08 3.05
CA GLN A 26 6.00 10.31 2.93
C GLN A 26 5.80 8.84 3.35
N GLU A 27 5.10 8.61 4.47
CA GLU A 27 4.82 7.28 5.02
C GLU A 27 3.98 6.43 4.04
N ASN A 28 2.91 7.00 3.50
CA ASN A 28 2.06 6.32 2.54
C ASN A 28 2.77 6.09 1.21
N ALA A 29 3.55 7.07 0.74
CA ALA A 29 4.33 6.96 -0.49
C ALA A 29 5.38 5.85 -0.39
N LEU A 30 6.05 5.71 0.77
CA LEU A 30 7.00 4.65 1.03
C LEU A 30 6.35 3.26 0.98
N SER A 31 5.22 3.08 1.68
CA SER A 31 4.44 1.83 1.68
C SER A 31 4.02 1.41 0.27
N VAL A 32 3.41 2.34 -0.48
CA VAL A 32 2.97 2.11 -1.86
C VAL A 32 4.17 1.82 -2.77
N ALA A 33 5.27 2.58 -2.65
CA ALA A 33 6.46 2.40 -3.48
C ALA A 33 7.11 1.04 -3.27
N ALA A 34 7.19 0.55 -2.03
CA ALA A 34 7.72 -0.77 -1.72
C ALA A 34 6.90 -1.87 -2.40
N ALA A 35 5.57 -1.81 -2.32
CA ALA A 35 4.68 -2.80 -2.93
C ALA A 35 4.75 -2.79 -4.47
N LEU A 36 4.72 -1.61 -5.10
CA LEU A 36 4.84 -1.51 -6.56
C LEU A 36 6.22 -1.95 -7.07
N THR A 37 7.27 -1.67 -6.30
CA THR A 37 8.64 -2.15 -6.61
C THR A 37 8.71 -3.67 -6.55
N GLN A 38 8.13 -4.27 -5.50
CA GLN A 38 8.10 -5.72 -5.36
C GLN A 38 7.33 -6.38 -6.50
N ALA A 39 6.13 -5.87 -6.82
CA ALA A 39 5.34 -6.36 -7.96
C ALA A 39 6.10 -6.28 -9.29
N GLN A 40 6.90 -5.22 -9.49
CA GLN A 40 7.74 -5.10 -10.68
C GLN A 40 8.84 -6.18 -10.72
N ILE A 41 9.51 -6.42 -9.60
CA ILE A 41 10.57 -7.44 -9.47
C ILE A 41 10.00 -8.84 -9.71
N ASP A 42 8.80 -9.11 -9.21
CA ASP A 42 8.12 -10.40 -9.34
C ASP A 42 7.50 -10.62 -10.74
N GLY A 43 7.76 -9.72 -11.70
CA GLY A 43 7.26 -9.83 -13.08
C GLY A 43 5.77 -9.47 -13.25
N GLN A 44 5.10 -8.98 -12.21
CA GLN A 44 3.72 -8.52 -12.23
C GLN A 44 3.63 -7.08 -12.79
N VAL A 45 4.12 -6.89 -14.03
CA VAL A 45 4.31 -5.56 -14.63
C VAL A 45 3.02 -4.72 -14.68
N GLY A 46 1.86 -5.37 -14.85
CA GLY A 46 0.54 -4.73 -14.80
C GLY A 46 0.11 -4.23 -13.41
N HIS A 47 0.86 -4.53 -12.36
CA HIS A 47 0.62 -4.11 -10.97
C HIS A 47 1.81 -3.39 -10.34
N GLY A 48 2.97 -3.35 -11.00
CA GLY A 48 4.16 -2.60 -10.57
C GLY A 48 4.20 -1.15 -11.08
N ILE A 49 5.27 -0.78 -11.78
CA ILE A 49 5.54 0.61 -12.22
C ILE A 49 4.38 1.20 -13.05
N SER A 50 3.71 0.37 -13.85
CA SER A 50 2.58 0.78 -14.69
C SER A 50 1.44 1.47 -13.92
N ARG A 51 1.34 1.25 -12.60
CA ARG A 51 0.32 1.85 -11.74
C ARG A 51 0.67 3.24 -11.22
N VAL A 52 1.93 3.63 -11.22
CA VAL A 52 2.42 4.88 -10.58
C VAL A 52 1.67 6.10 -11.10
N ALA A 53 1.61 6.29 -12.42
CA ALA A 53 0.91 7.43 -13.03
C ALA A 53 -0.57 7.49 -12.62
N SER A 54 -1.23 6.33 -12.56
CA SER A 54 -2.63 6.23 -12.18
C SER A 54 -2.86 6.56 -10.70
N TYR A 55 -1.98 6.11 -9.81
CA TYR A 55 -2.06 6.39 -8.38
C TYR A 55 -1.77 7.85 -8.06
N CYS A 56 -0.75 8.43 -8.71
CA CYS A 56 -0.47 9.86 -8.65
C CYS A 56 -1.69 10.69 -9.08
N ALA A 57 -2.36 10.31 -10.18
CA ALA A 57 -3.56 11.00 -10.65
C ALA A 57 -4.73 10.88 -9.67
N GLN A 58 -4.93 9.71 -9.06
CA GLN A 58 -5.99 9.49 -8.07
C GLN A 58 -5.76 10.27 -6.77
N ALA A 59 -4.51 10.40 -6.32
CA ALA A 59 -4.17 11.21 -5.16
C ALA A 59 -4.39 12.71 -5.44
N ARG A 60 -3.92 13.20 -6.60
CA ARG A 60 -4.13 14.61 -7.00
C ARG A 60 -5.60 14.99 -7.18
N SER A 61 -6.44 14.07 -7.65
CA SER A 61 -7.87 14.34 -7.83
C SER A 61 -8.69 14.22 -6.53
N GLY A 62 -8.07 13.79 -5.42
CA GLY A 62 -8.76 13.50 -4.17
C GLY A 62 -9.55 12.18 -4.19
N LYS A 63 -9.47 11.39 -5.28
CA LYS A 63 -10.08 10.04 -5.31
C LYS A 63 -9.47 9.13 -4.26
N VAL A 64 -8.17 9.25 -4.01
CA VAL A 64 -7.47 8.60 -2.91
C VAL A 64 -6.97 9.70 -1.97
N HIS A 65 -7.28 9.58 -0.68
CA HIS A 65 -6.76 10.48 0.34
C HIS A 65 -5.30 10.13 0.64
N GLY A 66 -4.36 10.79 -0.05
CA GLY A 66 -2.93 10.47 0.02
C GLY A 66 -2.29 10.64 1.41
N HIS A 67 -2.94 11.35 2.33
CA HIS A 67 -2.48 11.56 3.72
C HIS A 67 -3.31 10.78 4.75
N ALA A 68 -4.25 9.94 4.32
CA ALA A 68 -5.04 9.14 5.24
C ALA A 68 -4.15 8.13 6.00
N THR A 69 -4.39 8.02 7.31
CA THR A 69 -3.72 7.04 8.17
C THR A 69 -4.72 5.95 8.56
N PRO A 70 -4.51 4.70 8.14
CA PRO A 70 -5.43 3.63 8.49
C PRO A 70 -5.40 3.36 10.00
N HIS A 71 -6.53 2.92 10.54
CA HIS A 71 -6.63 2.55 11.95
C HIS A 71 -7.51 1.33 12.18
N ILE A 72 -7.32 0.66 13.31
CA ILE A 72 -8.19 -0.44 13.76
C ILE A 72 -9.49 0.19 14.29
N ALA A 73 -10.57 0.01 13.56
CA ALA A 73 -11.89 0.53 13.93
C ALA A 73 -12.62 -0.38 14.93
N ALA A 74 -12.30 -1.68 14.93
CA ALA A 74 -12.77 -2.65 15.91
C ALA A 74 -11.86 -3.88 15.93
N GLU A 75 -11.81 -4.57 17.07
CA GLU A 75 -11.04 -5.80 17.22
C GLU A 75 -11.68 -6.79 18.20
N THR A 76 -11.32 -8.07 18.01
CA THR A 76 -11.51 -9.15 18.98
C THR A 76 -10.15 -9.81 19.24
N ALA A 77 -10.13 -10.89 20.03
CA ALA A 77 -8.92 -11.68 20.24
C ALA A 77 -8.33 -12.22 18.92
N SER A 78 -9.18 -12.58 17.94
CA SER A 78 -8.78 -13.21 16.67
C SER A 78 -9.12 -12.40 15.41
N ALA A 79 -9.76 -11.23 15.52
CA ALA A 79 -10.18 -10.47 14.34
C ALA A 79 -9.87 -8.98 14.43
N LEU A 80 -9.64 -8.36 13.27
CA LEU A 80 -9.44 -6.93 13.07
C LEU A 80 -10.40 -6.38 12.01
N ARG A 81 -10.92 -5.18 12.23
CA ARG A 81 -11.60 -4.38 11.22
C ARG A 81 -10.85 -3.07 11.04
N ILE A 82 -10.17 -2.93 9.92
CA ILE A 82 -9.27 -1.81 9.61
C ILE A 82 -9.97 -0.86 8.64
N ASP A 83 -9.96 0.41 9.00
CA ASP A 83 -10.49 1.49 8.18
C ASP A 83 -9.36 2.20 7.45
N ALA A 84 -9.34 2.14 6.13
CA ALA A 84 -8.32 2.81 5.32
C ALA A 84 -8.61 4.30 5.06
N GLN A 85 -9.75 4.82 5.53
CA GLN A 85 -10.14 6.23 5.45
C GLN A 85 -10.12 6.83 4.02
N HIS A 86 -10.47 6.01 3.02
CA HIS A 86 -10.37 6.31 1.58
C HIS A 86 -8.92 6.59 1.11
N GLY A 87 -7.94 6.13 1.89
CA GLY A 87 -6.52 6.15 1.54
C GLY A 87 -6.08 4.97 0.69
N PHE A 88 -4.78 4.91 0.43
CA PHE A 88 -4.19 3.74 -0.23
C PHE A 88 -4.41 2.47 0.58
N ALA A 89 -4.55 1.33 -0.10
CA ALA A 89 -4.73 0.04 0.55
C ALA A 89 -3.47 -0.44 1.28
N PHE A 90 -2.28 -0.13 0.74
CA PHE A 90 -1.00 -0.66 1.22
C PHE A 90 -0.72 -0.35 2.69
N PRO A 91 -0.87 0.91 3.18
CA PRO A 91 -0.71 1.19 4.61
C PRO A 91 -1.69 0.40 5.50
N ALA A 92 -2.91 0.14 5.03
CA ALA A 92 -3.90 -0.64 5.78
C ALA A 92 -3.54 -2.14 5.82
N ILE A 93 -2.94 -2.64 4.74
CA ILE A 93 -2.40 -4.00 4.66
C ILE A 93 -1.16 -4.12 5.56
N ASP A 94 -0.27 -3.13 5.57
CA ASP A 94 0.90 -3.08 6.47
C ASP A 94 0.48 -3.18 7.94
N LEU A 95 -0.59 -2.45 8.32
CA LEU A 95 -1.18 -2.55 9.65
C LEU A 95 -1.73 -3.96 9.93
N ALA A 96 -2.41 -4.60 8.97
CA ALA A 96 -2.88 -5.97 9.13
C ALA A 96 -1.72 -6.96 9.30
N ILE A 97 -0.67 -6.86 8.46
CA ILE A 97 0.51 -7.72 8.49
C ILE A 97 1.27 -7.56 9.81
N LYS A 98 1.31 -6.36 10.38
CA LYS A 98 1.92 -6.10 11.69
C LYS A 98 1.16 -6.80 12.83
N GLU A 99 -0.17 -6.75 12.82
CA GLU A 99 -0.99 -7.15 13.97
C GLU A 99 -1.41 -8.63 13.96
N LEU A 100 -1.71 -9.18 12.78
CA LEU A 100 -2.24 -10.55 12.65
C LEU A 100 -1.31 -11.64 13.20
N PRO A 101 0.04 -11.60 13.04
CA PRO A 101 0.91 -12.66 13.54
C PRO A 101 0.79 -12.90 15.04
N ASN A 102 0.64 -11.85 15.84
CA ASN A 102 0.53 -11.98 17.29
C ASN A 102 -0.83 -12.57 17.69
N LYS A 103 -1.93 -12.08 17.09
CA LYS A 103 -3.26 -12.64 17.32
C LYS A 103 -3.34 -14.11 16.90
N ALA A 104 -2.76 -14.47 15.76
CA ALA A 104 -2.72 -15.83 15.26
C ALA A 104 -1.94 -16.77 16.20
N LYS A 105 -0.80 -16.32 16.73
CA LYS A 105 -0.04 -17.10 17.73
C LYS A 105 -0.84 -17.39 19.00
N SER A 106 -1.64 -16.42 19.47
CA SER A 106 -2.44 -16.58 20.69
C SER A 106 -3.73 -17.37 20.48
N MET A 107 -4.38 -17.24 19.32
CA MET A 107 -5.72 -17.77 19.08
C MET A 107 -5.76 -18.94 18.08
N GLY A 108 -4.62 -19.33 17.50
CA GLY A 108 -4.51 -20.32 16.43
C GLY A 108 -4.90 -19.80 15.05
N ILE A 109 -5.87 -18.88 14.96
CA ILE A 109 -6.30 -18.20 13.74
C ILE A 109 -6.45 -16.71 13.99
N ALA A 110 -6.12 -15.88 12.99
CA ALA A 110 -6.50 -14.49 12.97
C ALA A 110 -6.94 -14.03 11.58
N ALA A 111 -7.84 -13.04 11.52
CA ALA A 111 -8.33 -12.45 10.28
C ALA A 111 -8.44 -10.93 10.36
N ALA A 112 -8.21 -10.24 9.25
CA ALA A 112 -8.45 -8.81 9.13
C ALA A 112 -9.40 -8.52 7.97
N THR A 113 -10.27 -7.53 8.15
CA THR A 113 -11.06 -6.92 7.07
C THR A 113 -10.61 -5.48 6.90
N ILE A 114 -10.53 -5.01 5.65
CA ILE A 114 -10.16 -3.63 5.33
C ILE A 114 -11.34 -3.00 4.57
N PHE A 115 -11.81 -1.83 5.02
CA PHE A 115 -12.92 -1.09 4.39
C PHE A 115 -12.55 0.37 4.12
N ARG A 116 -13.35 1.05 3.28
CA ARG A 116 -13.06 2.40 2.72
C ARG A 116 -11.65 2.46 2.12
N SER A 117 -11.31 1.47 1.30
CA SER A 117 -9.99 1.32 0.67
C SER A 117 -10.07 1.48 -0.86
N HIS A 118 -8.93 1.40 -1.53
CA HIS A 118 -8.78 1.45 -2.99
C HIS A 118 -8.01 0.22 -3.52
N HIS A 119 -7.62 0.25 -4.79
CA HIS A 119 -6.89 -0.85 -5.43
C HIS A 119 -5.60 -1.21 -4.66
N PHE A 120 -5.39 -2.50 -4.43
CA PHE A 120 -4.33 -3.03 -3.56
C PHE A 120 -3.11 -3.64 -4.27
N GLY A 121 -3.05 -3.59 -5.61
CA GLY A 121 -1.94 -4.21 -6.34
C GLY A 121 -2.05 -5.73 -6.40
N VAL A 122 -0.96 -6.41 -6.03
CA VAL A 122 -0.84 -7.88 -6.00
C VAL A 122 -1.13 -8.37 -4.59
N ALA A 123 -1.90 -9.46 -4.47
CA ALA A 123 -2.22 -10.12 -3.20
C ALA A 123 -1.17 -11.13 -2.77
#